data_AF-A0A1G2FRG4-F1
#
_entry.id   AF-A0A1G2FRG4-F1
#
_cell.length_a   1.000
_cell.length_b   1.000
_cell.length_c   1.000
_cell.angle_alpha   90.00
_cell.angle_beta   90.00
_cell.angle_gamma   90.00
#
_symmetry.space_group_name_H-M   'P 1'
#
loop_
_entity.id
_entity.type
_entity.pdbx_description
1 polymer ?
#
loop_
_entity_poly.entity_id
_entity_poly.type
_entity_poly.pdbx_seq_one_letter_code
_entity_poly.pdbx_strand_id
1 'polypeptide(L)'
;MPQLSTKNYLLKTDQGATTILLAFLVLSVLLMTALTASTIMMYQVQMSRETANSIQAFYTADAMAEECLYQVRTMADDSGDNCTRNNKPIQLLLNLGGYNANGTAWRENNNALKAEGVFQATQRQMELSW
;
A
#
# COMPACT_ATOMS: atom_id res chain seq x y z
N MET A 1 35.87 -20.36 77.62
CA MET A 1 34.80 -19.69 76.84
C MET A 1 35.47 -18.99 75.66
N PRO A 2 35.22 -19.38 74.39
CA PRO A 2 35.85 -18.73 73.25
C PRO A 2 35.01 -17.53 72.77
N GLN A 3 35.70 -16.44 72.43
CA GLN A 3 35.13 -15.18 71.98
C GLN A 3 34.74 -15.29 70.49
N LEU A 4 33.47 -14.98 70.15
CA LEU A 4 32.96 -14.97 68.77
C LEU A 4 33.41 -13.68 68.05
N SER A 5 34.27 -13.84 67.04
CA SER A 5 34.67 -12.76 66.14
C SER A 5 33.57 -12.47 65.12
N THR A 6 32.93 -11.31 65.23
CA THR A 6 31.91 -10.83 64.29
C THR A 6 32.57 -10.12 63.11
N LYS A 7 32.80 -10.85 62.02
CA LYS A 7 33.19 -10.29 60.73
C LYS A 7 31.97 -9.63 60.06
N ASN A 8 31.95 -8.31 60.02
CA ASN A 8 30.96 -7.55 59.25
C ASN A 8 31.34 -7.58 57.76
N TYR A 9 30.56 -8.29 56.94
CA TYR A 9 30.69 -8.24 55.48
C TYR A 9 29.97 -6.98 54.96
N LEU A 10 30.73 -5.95 54.63
CA LEU A 10 30.22 -4.80 53.88
C LEU A 10 29.90 -5.25 52.46
N LEU A 11 28.63 -5.50 52.18
CA LEU A 11 28.13 -5.73 50.82
C LEU A 11 28.44 -4.50 49.96
N LYS A 12 29.31 -4.65 48.96
CA LYS A 12 29.48 -3.70 47.85
C LYS A 12 28.23 -3.76 46.94
N THR A 13 27.08 -3.31 47.47
CA THR A 13 25.77 -3.41 46.80
C THR A 13 25.58 -2.31 45.73
N ASP A 14 26.20 -1.14 45.92
CA ASP A 14 25.94 0.03 45.07
C ASP A 14 26.50 -0.09 43.65
N GLN A 15 27.62 -0.80 43.47
CA GLN A 15 28.23 -1.03 42.16
C GLN A 15 27.45 -2.04 41.29
N GLY A 16 26.77 -3.01 41.93
CA GLY A 16 25.90 -3.96 41.24
C GLY A 16 24.57 -3.35 40.81
N ALA A 17 23.97 -2.52 41.67
CA ALA A 17 22.72 -1.83 41.35
C ALA A 17 22.88 -0.83 40.19
N THR A 18 23.99 -0.09 40.16
CA THR A 18 24.28 0.88 39.10
C THR A 18 24.57 0.23 37.74
N THR A 19 25.25 -0.92 37.73
CA THR A 19 25.52 -1.67 36.48
C THR A 19 24.24 -2.28 35.90
N ILE A 20 23.33 -2.77 36.73
CA ILE A 20 22.02 -3.27 36.29
C ILE A 20 21.17 -2.14 35.70
N LEU A 21 21.14 -0.96 36.35
CA LEU A 21 20.37 0.19 35.86
C LEU A 21 20.91 0.70 34.53
N LEU A 22 22.25 0.78 34.39
CA LEU A 22 22.91 1.15 33.14
C LEU A 22 22.59 0.16 32.02
N ALA A 23 22.68 -1.15 32.31
CA ALA A 23 22.36 -2.19 31.33
C ALA A 23 20.89 -2.10 30.89
N PHE A 24 19.96 -1.87 31.81
CA PHE A 24 18.54 -1.70 31.50
C PHE A 24 18.28 -0.46 30.63
N LEU A 25 18.98 0.65 30.90
CA LEU A 25 18.88 1.87 30.10
C LEU A 25 19.42 1.65 28.68
N VAL A 26 20.56 0.97 28.54
CA VAL A 26 21.10 0.65 27.21
C VAL A 26 20.16 -0.29 26.46
N LEU A 27 19.63 -1.32 27.13
CA LEU A 27 18.71 -2.28 26.53
C LEU A 27 17.40 -1.61 26.09
N SER A 28 16.88 -0.65 26.85
CA SER A 28 15.64 0.07 26.50
C SER A 28 15.82 0.97 25.27
N VAL A 29 16.97 1.65 25.15
CA VAL A 29 17.31 2.43 23.96
C VAL A 29 17.48 1.54 22.73
N LEU A 30 18.16 0.40 22.87
CA LEU A 30 18.30 -0.60 21.80
C LEU A 30 16.94 -1.16 21.36
N LEU A 31 16.06 -1.43 22.32
CA LEU A 31 14.71 -1.91 22.01
C LEU A 31 13.89 -0.84 21.26
N MET A 32 13.97 0.42 21.69
CA MET A 32 13.26 1.53 21.06
C MET A 32 13.72 1.77 19.61
N THR A 33 15.04 1.70 19.37
CA THR A 33 15.61 1.83 18.02
C THR A 33 15.22 0.66 17.11
N ALA A 34 15.21 -0.58 17.64
CA ALA A 34 14.74 -1.74 16.88
C ALA A 34 13.25 -1.65 16.53
N LEU A 35 12.42 -1.17 17.46
CA LEU A 35 10.98 -1.02 17.24
C LEU A 35 10.68 0.02 16.15
N THR A 36 11.36 1.17 16.20
CA THR A 36 11.21 2.22 15.19
C THR A 36 11.70 1.79 13.81
N ALA A 37 12.77 1.00 13.71
CA ALA A 37 13.19 0.42 12.44
C ALA A 37 12.15 -0.57 11.88
N SER A 38 11.58 -1.42 12.75
CA SER A 38 10.56 -2.41 12.36
C SER A 38 9.29 -1.75 11.81
N THR A 39 8.81 -0.68 12.44
CA THR A 39 7.62 0.04 11.95
C THR A 39 7.85 0.64 10.57
N ILE A 40 9.01 1.26 10.33
CA ILE A 40 9.37 1.81 9.01
C ILE A 40 9.39 0.69 7.94
N MET A 41 9.99 -0.46 8.26
CA MET A 41 10.02 -1.59 7.34
C MET A 41 8.61 -2.12 7.00
N MET A 42 7.71 -2.20 7.98
CA MET A 42 6.33 -2.59 7.74
C MET A 42 5.62 -1.64 6.76
N TYR A 43 5.83 -0.32 6.90
CA TYR A 43 5.28 0.65 5.95
C TYR A 43 5.81 0.46 4.54
N GLN A 44 7.11 0.19 4.37
CA GLN A 44 7.71 -0.05 3.05
C GLN A 44 7.14 -1.31 2.39
N VAL A 45 6.90 -2.38 3.16
CA VAL A 45 6.30 -3.61 2.62
C VAL A 45 4.87 -3.35 2.12
N GLN A 46 4.06 -2.61 2.88
CA GLN A 46 2.71 -2.26 2.45
C GLN A 46 2.75 -1.40 1.17
N MET A 47 3.61 -0.39 1.13
CA MET A 47 3.78 0.47 -0.05
C MET A 47 4.24 -0.31 -1.29
N SER A 48 5.15 -1.28 -1.11
CA SER A 48 5.60 -2.14 -2.21
C SER A 48 4.47 -3.01 -2.76
N ARG A 49 3.55 -3.50 -1.91
CA ARG A 49 2.38 -4.28 -2.35
C ARG A 49 1.41 -3.41 -3.14
N GLU A 50 1.12 -2.21 -2.67
CA GLU A 50 0.28 -1.24 -3.39
C GLU A 50 0.90 -0.86 -4.74
N THR A 51 2.23 -0.77 -4.82
CA THR A 51 2.94 -0.50 -6.08
C THR A 51 2.81 -1.67 -7.06
N ALA A 52 2.89 -2.91 -6.60
CA ALA A 52 2.69 -4.09 -7.45
C ALA A 52 1.23 -4.18 -7.94
N ASN A 53 0.26 -3.97 -7.05
CA ASN A 53 -1.16 -3.95 -7.36
C ASN A 53 -1.52 -2.82 -8.34
N SER A 54 -0.86 -1.68 -8.21
CA SER A 54 -1.01 -0.54 -9.10
C SER A 54 -0.73 -0.87 -10.56
N ILE A 55 0.20 -1.77 -10.86
CA ILE A 55 0.53 -2.14 -12.24
C ILE A 55 -0.68 -2.75 -12.92
N GLN A 56 -1.38 -3.67 -12.22
CA GLN A 56 -2.57 -4.34 -12.75
C GLN A 56 -3.75 -3.35 -12.89
N ALA A 57 -3.89 -2.43 -11.93
CA ALA A 57 -4.86 -1.34 -12.01
C ALA A 57 -4.60 -0.44 -13.24
N PHE A 58 -3.33 -0.11 -13.53
CA PHE A 58 -2.98 0.66 -14.74
C PHE A 58 -3.29 -0.10 -16.03
N TYR A 59 -2.88 -1.36 -16.14
CA TYR A 59 -3.18 -2.15 -17.34
C TYR A 59 -4.69 -2.28 -17.59
N THR A 60 -5.46 -2.40 -16.51
CA THR A 60 -6.92 -2.46 -16.59
C THR A 60 -7.51 -1.12 -17.06
N ALA A 61 -7.04 0.00 -16.50
CA ALA A 61 -7.47 1.32 -16.94
C ALA A 61 -7.15 1.56 -18.43
N ASP A 62 -5.95 1.17 -18.88
CA ASP A 62 -5.49 1.36 -20.26
C ASP A 62 -6.30 0.52 -21.25
N ALA A 63 -6.56 -0.76 -20.92
CA ALA A 63 -7.43 -1.61 -21.73
C ALA A 63 -8.85 -1.03 -21.88
N MET A 64 -9.41 -0.48 -20.80
CA MET A 64 -10.72 0.16 -20.82
C MET A 64 -10.73 1.45 -21.63
N ALA A 65 -9.68 2.26 -21.52
CA ALA A 65 -9.52 3.47 -22.31
C ALA A 65 -9.48 3.17 -23.81
N GLU A 66 -8.70 2.17 -24.21
CA GLU A 66 -8.59 1.74 -25.60
C GLU A 66 -9.92 1.19 -26.15
N GLU A 67 -10.64 0.36 -25.37
CA GLU A 67 -11.95 -0.14 -25.78
C GLU A 67 -12.96 1.00 -25.95
N CYS A 68 -12.98 1.93 -25.00
CA CYS A 68 -13.81 3.13 -25.03
C CYS A 68 -13.50 4.00 -26.26
N LEU A 69 -12.21 4.24 -26.55
CA LEU A 69 -11.77 5.01 -27.71
C LEU A 69 -12.11 4.32 -29.04
N TYR A 70 -11.97 2.99 -29.09
CA TYR A 70 -12.33 2.18 -30.25
C TYR A 70 -13.82 2.31 -30.58
N GLN A 71 -14.69 2.23 -29.58
CA GLN A 71 -16.14 2.40 -29.78
C GLN A 71 -16.49 3.81 -30.21
N VAL A 72 -15.85 4.85 -29.62
CA VAL A 72 -16.04 6.23 -30.06
C VAL A 72 -15.67 6.43 -31.53
N ARG A 73 -14.64 5.73 -32.04
CA ARG A 73 -14.20 5.81 -33.44
C ARG A 73 -15.08 5.00 -34.40
N THR A 74 -15.59 3.85 -33.97
CA THR A 74 -16.28 2.90 -34.84
C THR A 74 -17.81 3.00 -34.80
N MET A 75 -18.38 3.41 -33.67
CA MET A 75 -19.82 3.51 -33.42
C MET A 75 -20.27 4.98 -33.42
N ALA A 76 -20.00 5.69 -34.51
CA ALA A 76 -20.38 7.09 -34.66
C ALA A 76 -21.90 7.33 -34.71
N ASP A 77 -22.71 6.29 -34.95
CA ASP A 77 -24.17 6.37 -35.08
C ASP A 77 -24.92 5.36 -34.17
N ASP A 78 -25.23 5.85 -32.97
CA ASP A 78 -26.54 5.83 -32.29
C ASP A 78 -27.38 4.54 -32.15
N SER A 79 -26.78 3.34 -32.09
CA SER A 79 -27.56 2.13 -31.78
C SER A 79 -26.86 1.20 -30.79
N GLY A 80 -26.86 1.61 -29.52
CA GLY A 80 -26.75 0.67 -28.40
C GLY A 80 -25.35 0.51 -27.80
N ASP A 81 -25.14 1.28 -26.74
CA ASP A 81 -24.21 1.05 -25.63
C ASP A 81 -22.71 1.26 -25.86
N ASN A 82 -22.08 1.71 -24.76
CA ASN A 82 -20.66 1.78 -24.47
C ASN A 82 -19.89 3.01 -25.04
N CYS A 83 -19.40 3.85 -24.12
CA CYS A 83 -18.63 5.10 -24.24
C CYS A 83 -19.07 6.22 -25.20
N THR A 84 -20.08 6.04 -26.04
CA THR A 84 -20.49 7.01 -27.07
C THR A 84 -21.41 8.12 -26.54
N ARG A 85 -22.28 7.81 -25.57
CA ARG A 85 -23.16 8.77 -24.89
C ARG A 85 -22.58 9.18 -23.53
N ASN A 86 -22.49 10.49 -23.30
CA ASN A 86 -22.01 11.13 -22.06
C ASN A 86 -22.49 10.35 -20.82
N ASN A 87 -21.54 9.92 -19.98
CA ASN A 87 -21.77 9.27 -18.69
C ASN A 87 -22.36 7.84 -18.67
N LYS A 88 -22.34 7.07 -19.76
CA LYS A 88 -22.51 5.60 -19.62
C LYS A 88 -21.14 4.92 -19.45
N PRO A 89 -20.77 4.49 -18.22
CA PRO A 89 -19.53 3.77 -18.02
C PRO A 89 -19.63 2.36 -18.61
N ILE A 90 -18.64 2.00 -19.42
CA ILE A 90 -18.33 0.60 -19.73
C ILE A 90 -17.71 0.01 -18.48
N GLN A 91 -18.11 -1.20 -18.13
CA GLN A 91 -17.48 -1.95 -17.05
C GLN A 91 -17.00 -3.29 -17.60
N LEU A 92 -15.74 -3.61 -17.37
CA LEU A 92 -15.16 -4.90 -17.74
C LEU A 92 -14.48 -5.51 -16.54
N LEU A 93 -14.59 -6.84 -16.45
CA LEU A 93 -13.78 -7.63 -15.55
C LEU A 93 -12.64 -8.24 -16.36
N LEU A 94 -11.42 -7.73 -16.15
CA LEU A 94 -10.23 -8.34 -16.74
C LEU A 94 -9.74 -9.47 -15.86
N ASN A 95 -9.64 -10.67 -16.45
CA ASN A 95 -8.97 -11.80 -15.85
C ASN A 95 -7.52 -11.86 -16.34
N LEU A 96 -6.60 -11.33 -15.53
CA LEU A 96 -5.17 -11.31 -15.82
C LEU A 96 -4.50 -12.47 -15.08
N GLY A 97 -4.49 -13.67 -15.67
CA GLY A 97 -3.74 -14.81 -15.13
C GLY A 97 -4.22 -15.29 -13.76
N GLY A 98 -5.54 -15.31 -13.52
CA GLY A 98 -6.15 -15.74 -12.26
C GLY A 98 -6.52 -14.60 -11.29
N TYR A 99 -6.22 -13.36 -11.67
CA TYR A 99 -6.61 -12.16 -10.93
C TYR A 99 -7.77 -11.44 -11.63
N ASN A 100 -8.78 -11.06 -10.86
CA ASN A 100 -9.91 -10.28 -11.35
C ASN A 100 -9.68 -8.80 -11.03
N ALA A 101 -9.53 -7.98 -12.07
CA ALA A 101 -9.45 -6.53 -11.96
C ALA A 101 -10.69 -5.90 -12.60
N ASN A 102 -11.28 -4.92 -11.92
CA ASN A 102 -12.45 -4.21 -12.41
C ASN A 102 -11.99 -2.96 -13.15
N GLY A 103 -12.42 -2.82 -14.39
CA GLY A 103 -12.19 -1.62 -15.17
C GLY A 103 -13.50 -0.88 -15.41
N THR A 104 -13.47 0.45 -15.34
CA THR A 104 -14.57 1.30 -15.78
C THR A 104 -14.04 2.38 -16.72
N ALA A 105 -14.75 2.71 -17.78
CA ALA A 105 -14.41 3.86 -18.63
C ALA A 105 -15.65 4.57 -19.11
N TRP A 106 -15.60 5.90 -19.14
CA TRP A 106 -16.70 6.73 -19.61
C TRP A 106 -16.16 7.94 -20.36
N ARG A 107 -16.96 8.41 -21.31
CA ARG A 107 -16.71 9.67 -21.99
C ARG A 107 -17.22 10.82 -21.15
N GLU A 108 -16.34 11.78 -20.86
CA GLU A 108 -16.66 12.98 -20.10
C GLU A 108 -17.14 14.10 -21.02
N ASN A 109 -16.48 14.27 -22.17
CA ASN A 109 -16.85 15.26 -23.18
C ASN A 109 -16.65 14.68 -24.60
N ASN A 110 -17.03 15.44 -25.63
CA ASN A 110 -16.83 15.00 -27.02
C ASN A 110 -15.37 14.64 -27.35
N ASN A 111 -14.42 15.24 -26.63
CA ASN A 111 -12.99 15.15 -26.89
C ASN A 111 -12.22 14.66 -25.65
N ALA A 112 -12.91 14.11 -24.65
CA ALA A 112 -12.27 13.61 -23.43
C ALA A 112 -12.95 12.35 -22.92
N LEU A 113 -12.14 11.36 -22.53
CA LEU A 113 -12.56 10.14 -21.87
C LEU A 113 -11.77 9.91 -20.59
N LYS A 114 -12.42 9.25 -19.63
CA LYS A 114 -11.83 8.82 -18.37
C LYS A 114 -11.92 7.31 -18.29
N ALA A 115 -10.85 6.69 -17.84
CA ALA A 115 -10.82 5.28 -17.54
C ALA A 115 -10.21 5.05 -16.16
N GLU A 116 -10.69 4.02 -15.50
CA GLU A 116 -10.36 3.66 -14.15
C GLU A 116 -10.15 2.16 -14.08
N GLY A 117 -9.08 1.75 -13.42
CA GLY A 117 -8.80 0.37 -13.08
C GLY A 117 -8.72 0.21 -11.58
N VAL A 118 -9.43 -0.77 -11.06
CA VAL A 118 -9.48 -1.14 -9.66
C VAL A 118 -8.98 -2.57 -9.51
N PHE A 119 -7.93 -2.73 -8.73
CA PHE A 119 -7.41 -4.03 -8.35
C PHE A 119 -7.13 -4.06 -6.85
N GLN A 120 -7.82 -4.96 -6.13
CA GLN A 120 -7.78 -5.05 -4.67
C GLN A 120 -8.11 -3.70 -4.00
N ALA A 121 -7.15 -3.11 -3.27
CA ALA A 121 -7.29 -1.80 -2.61
C ALA A 121 -6.70 -0.64 -3.43
N THR A 122 -6.16 -0.93 -4.62
CA THR A 122 -5.50 0.07 -5.46
C THR A 122 -6.40 0.48 -6.62
N GLN A 123 -6.58 1.79 -6.78
CA GLN A 123 -7.35 2.40 -7.86
C GLN A 123 -6.42 3.30 -8.67
N ARG A 124 -6.48 3.21 -9.99
CA ARG A 124 -5.77 4.09 -10.92
C ARG A 124 -6.74 4.66 -11.94
N GLN A 125 -6.62 5.95 -12.19
CA GLN A 125 -7.44 6.67 -13.14
C GLN A 125 -6.54 7.32 -14.20
N MET A 126 -7.02 7.33 -15.43
CA MET A 126 -6.41 7.98 -16.57
C MET A 126 -7.45 8.82 -17.30
N GLU A 127 -7.00 9.96 -17.81
CA GLU A 127 -7.80 10.86 -18.63
C GLU A 127 -7.08 11.05 -19.96
N LEU A 128 -7.83 10.90 -21.04
CA LEU A 128 -7.34 11.05 -22.39
C LEU A 128 -8.20 12.11 -23.08
N SER A 129 -7.53 13.08 -23.70
CA SER A 129 -8.18 14.10 -24.52
C SER A 129 -7.55 14.14 -25.91
N TRP A 130 -8.35 14.42 -26.93
CA TRP A 130 -7.94 14.43 -28.34
C TRP A 130 -8.63 15.50 -29.18
#